data_AF-A0A359KLF8-F1
#
_entry.id   AF-A0A359KLF8-F1
#
_cell.length_a   1.000
_cell.length_b   1.000
_cell.length_c   1.000
_cell.angle_alpha   90.00
_cell.angle_beta   90.00
_cell.angle_gamma   90.00
#
_symmetry.space_group_name_H-M   'P 1'
#
loop_
_entity.id
_entity.type
_entity.pdbx_description
1 polymer ?
#
loop_
_entity_poly.entity_id
_entity_poly.type
_entity_poly.pdbx_seq_one_letter_code
_entity_poly.pdbx_strand_id
1 'polypeptide(L)' 'MIVTDEGRIPMPEDVLGYQIGAPRRLPDWGEIVGYFDALAAASDRVAIERLGVSTDGRPYIAVFVSSPENL' A
#
# COMPACT_ATOMS: atom_id res chain seq x y z
N MET A 1 -12.89 15.09 -7.56
CA MET A 1 -12.66 13.69 -7.16
C MET A 1 -12.27 12.94 -8.42
N ILE A 2 -10.98 12.86 -8.71
CA ILE A 2 -10.50 12.18 -9.93
C ILE A 2 -10.26 10.72 -9.59
N VAL A 3 -11.12 9.88 -10.16
CA VAL A 3 -10.98 8.43 -10.28
C VAL A 3 -10.48 8.16 -11.69
N THR A 4 -9.40 7.40 -11.86
CA THR A 4 -8.96 6.87 -13.16
C THR A 4 -8.88 5.35 -13.04
N ASP A 5 -9.61 4.66 -13.91
CA ASP A 5 -9.85 3.21 -13.97
C ASP A 5 -8.80 2.51 -14.85
N GLU A 6 -8.22 1.39 -14.38
CA GLU A 6 -7.72 0.26 -15.22
C GLU A 6 -7.80 -1.10 -14.46
N GLY A 7 -8.84 -1.28 -13.64
CA GLY A 7 -8.95 -2.40 -12.70
C GLY A 7 -9.01 -1.85 -11.28
N ARG A 8 -9.94 -2.35 -10.48
CA ARG A 8 -10.30 -1.80 -9.17
C ARG A 8 -9.06 -1.58 -8.30
N ILE A 9 -8.53 -0.35 -8.30
CA ILE A 9 -7.45 0.06 -7.40
C ILE A 9 -8.00 -0.13 -5.98
N PRO A 10 -7.37 -0.98 -5.16
CA PRO A 10 -7.89 -1.28 -3.84
C PRO A 10 -7.84 0.00 -3.00
N MET A 11 -8.96 0.36 -2.39
CA MET A 11 -8.95 1.41 -1.39
C MET A 11 -8.41 0.84 -0.07
N PRO A 12 -7.78 1.64 0.80
CA PRO A 12 -7.32 1.16 2.11
C PRO A 12 -8.45 0.47 2.90
N GLU A 13 -9.67 1.00 2.81
CA GLU A 13 -10.87 0.42 3.42
C GLU A 13 -11.24 -0.97 2.90
N ASP A 14 -10.95 -1.29 1.63
CA ASP A 14 -11.21 -2.60 1.03
C ASP A 14 -10.28 -3.68 1.64
N VAL A 15 -9.07 -3.29 2.04
CA VAL A 15 -8.04 -4.19 2.61
C VAL A 15 -8.14 -4.24 4.13
N LEU A 16 -8.34 -3.09 4.78
CA LEU A 16 -8.36 -2.97 6.24
C LEU A 16 -9.73 -3.31 6.83
N GLY A 17 -10.82 -3.19 6.06
CA GLY A 17 -12.18 -3.40 6.55
C GLY A 17 -12.69 -2.29 7.49
N TYR A 18 -11.96 -1.18 7.60
CA TYR A 18 -12.36 0.02 8.34
C TYR A 18 -11.79 1.28 7.68
N GLN A 19 -12.42 2.42 7.98
CA GLN A 19 -11.95 3.73 7.53
C GLN A 19 -10.61 4.09 8.17
N ILE A 20 -9.68 4.62 7.38
CA ILE A 20 -8.46 5.24 7.90
C ILE A 20 -8.84 6.38 8.84
N GLY A 21 -8.21 6.43 10.03
CA GLY A 21 -8.50 7.42 11.06
C GLY A 21 -9.73 7.10 11.92
N ALA A 22 -10.33 5.91 11.77
CA ALA A 22 -11.40 5.47 12.66
C ALA A 22 -10.96 5.45 14.14
N PRO A 23 -11.82 5.84 15.09
CA PRO A 23 -11.47 5.88 16.50
C PRO A 23 -11.00 4.52 17.02
N ARG A 24 -9.85 4.50 17.70
CA ARG A 24 -9.22 3.29 18.26
C ARG A 24 -8.91 2.22 17.20
N ARG A 25 -8.65 2.62 15.96
CA ARG A 25 -8.17 1.75 14.88
C ARG A 25 -6.82 2.26 14.39
N LEU A 26 -5.80 1.45 14.56
CA LEU A 26 -4.48 1.67 13.97
C LEU A 26 -4.14 0.40 13.19
N PRO A 27 -3.84 0.49 11.88
CA PRO A 27 -3.37 -0.66 11.15
C PRO A 27 -2.00 -1.08 11.67
N ASP A 28 -1.82 -2.39 11.83
CA ASP A 28 -0.52 -2.96 12.13
C ASP A 28 0.38 -2.98 10.88
N TRP A 29 1.66 -3.31 11.08
CA TRP A 29 2.62 -3.31 9.98
C TRP A 29 2.28 -4.28 8.85
N GLY A 30 1.70 -5.45 9.18
CA GLY A 30 1.30 -6.43 8.17
C GLY A 30 0.13 -5.92 7.33
N GLU A 31 -0.85 -5.26 7.97
CA GLU A 31 -1.96 -4.58 7.29
C GLU A 31 -1.46 -3.48 6.34
N ILE A 32 -0.49 -2.66 6.78
CA ILE A 32 0.11 -1.61 5.97
C ILE A 32 0.83 -2.20 4.75
N VAL A 33 1.71 -3.18 4.97
CA VAL A 33 2.47 -3.84 3.89
C VAL A 33 1.52 -4.52 2.90
N GLY A 34 0.49 -5.22 3.41
CA GLY A 34 -0.50 -5.90 2.58
C GLY A 34 -1.29 -4.95 1.68
N TYR A 35 -1.67 -3.77 2.19
CA TYR A 35 -2.31 -2.75 1.37
C TYR A 35 -1.39 -2.27 0.25
N PHE A 36 -0.13 -1.95 0.55
CA PHE A 36 0.80 -1.48 -0.47
C PHE A 36 1.13 -2.57 -1.49
N ASP A 37 1.30 -3.83 -1.08
CA ASP A 37 1.48 -4.97 -1.99
C ASP A 37 0.29 -5.11 -2.96
N ALA A 38 -0.94 -4.97 -2.46
CA ALA A 38 -2.14 -4.98 -3.29
C ALA A 38 -2.21 -3.77 -4.24
N LEU A 39 -1.79 -2.59 -3.76
CA LEU A 39 -1.76 -1.37 -4.55
C LEU A 39 -0.72 -1.42 -5.67
N ALA A 40 0.48 -1.93 -5.39
CA ALA A 40 1.54 -2.10 -6.39
C ALA A 40 1.18 -3.17 -7.44
N ALA A 41 0.40 -4.20 -7.06
CA ALA A 41 -0.10 -5.18 -8.01
C ALA A 41 -1.20 -4.61 -8.94
N ALA A 42 -1.93 -3.60 -8.48
CA ALA A 42 -3.06 -3.01 -9.21
C ALA A 42 -2.73 -1.70 -9.92
N SER A 43 -1.55 -1.11 -9.70
CA SER A 43 -1.17 0.20 -10.26
C SER A 43 0.26 0.21 -10.77
N ASP A 44 0.43 0.67 -12.01
CA ASP A 44 1.72 0.97 -12.65
C ASP A 44 2.45 2.18 -12.05
N ARG A 45 1.79 2.93 -11.15
CA ARG A 45 2.32 4.12 -10.48
C ARG A 45 2.97 3.84 -9.12
N VAL A 46 2.97 2.58 -8.68
CA VAL A 46 3.46 2.20 -7.36
C VAL A 46 4.47 1.07 -7.48
N ALA A 47 5.69 1.31 -7.01
CA ALA A 47 6.73 0.30 -6.91
C ALA A 47 7.13 0.08 -5.45
N ILE A 48 7.43 -1.18 -5.10
CA ILE A 48 7.86 -1.56 -3.76
C ILE A 48 9.20 -2.24 -3.82
N GLU A 49 10.15 -1.72 -3.05
CA GLU A 49 11.44 -2.35 -2.83
C GLU A 49 11.51 -2.91 -1.41
N ARG A 50 11.91 -4.18 -1.29
CA ARG A 50 12.15 -4.84 0.00
C ARG A 50 13.62 -4.64 0.36
N LEU A 51 13.89 -3.71 1.27
CA LEU A 51 15.23 -3.34 1.73
C LEU A 51 15.85 -4.40 2.68
N GLY A 52 15.06 -5.37 3.11
CA GLY A 52 15.48 -6.47 3.96
C GLY A 52 14.45 -6.78 5.05
N VAL A 53 14.95 -7.27 6.18
CA VAL A 53 14.16 -7.56 7.37
C VAL A 53 14.55 -6.64 8.52
N SER A 54 13.56 -6.21 9.29
CA SER A 54 13.79 -5.47 10.53
C SER A 54 14.34 -6.38 11.62
N THR A 55 14.74 -5.79 12.75
CA THR A 55 15.19 -6.52 13.94
C THR A 55 14.16 -7.51 14.48
N ASP A 56 12.87 -7.26 14.23
CA ASP A 56 11.75 -8.12 14.63
C ASP A 56 11.33 -9.11 13.52
N GLY A 57 12.16 -9.27 12.47
CA GLY A 57 11.90 -10.17 11.35
C GLY A 57 10.79 -9.71 10.39
N ARG A 58 10.35 -8.45 10.48
CA ARG A 58 9.30 -7.89 9.63
C ARG A 58 9.91 -7.33 8.34
N PRO A 59 9.21 -7.37 7.19
CA PRO A 59 9.72 -6.80 5.95
C PRO A 59 9.95 -5.30 6.12
N TYR A 60 11.12 -4.80 5.72
CA TYR A 60 11.39 -3.37 5.64
C TYR A 60 11.25 -2.93 4.18
N ILE A 61 10.29 -2.04 3.92
CA ILE A 61 9.90 -1.67 2.55
C ILE A 61 10.11 -0.18 2.28
N ALA A 62 10.49 0.14 1.05
CA ALA A 62 10.38 1.46 0.46
C ALA A 62 9.27 1.43 -0.58
N VAL A 63 8.39 2.43 -0.55
CA VAL A 63 7.29 2.58 -1.51
C VAL A 63 7.55 3.83 -2.33
N PHE A 64 7.64 3.64 -3.65
CA PHE A 64 7.82 4.72 -4.60
C PHE A 64 6.49 4.96 -5.32
N VAL A 65 6.01 6.19 -5.26
CA VAL A 65 4.77 6.60 -5.93
C VAL A 65 5.11 7.72 -6.89
N SER A 66 4.98 7.47 -8.19
CA SER A 66 5.27 8.46 -9.22
C SER A 66 4.42 8.21 -10.47
N SER A 67 4.54 9.10 -11.46
CA SER A 67 4.08 8.77 -12.82
C SER A 67 4.92 7.61 -13.37
N PRO A 68 4.36 6.74 -14.23
CA PRO A 68 5.11 5.60 -14.78
C PRO A 68 6.38 6.01 -15.53
N GLU A 69 6.38 7.22 -16.11
CA GLU A 69 7.53 7.81 -16.80
C GLU A 69 8.70 8.19 -15.88
N ASN A 70 8.50 8.20 -14.55
CA ASN A 70 9.46 8.69 -13.55
C ASN A 70 9.72 7.67 -12.42
N LEU A 71 9.32 6.41 -12.63
CA LEU A 71 9.63 5.27 -11.76
C LEU A 71 10.79 4.43 -12.30
#